data_AF-A0A9X3IHG9-F1
#
_entry.id   AF-A0A9X3IHG9-F1
#
_cell.length_a   1.000
_cell.length_b   1.000
_cell.length_c   1.000
_cell.angle_alpha   90.00
_cell.angle_beta   90.00
_cell.angle_gamma   90.00
#
_symmetry.space_group_name_H-M   'P 1'
#
loop_
_entity.id
_entity.type
_entity.pdbx_description
1 polymer ?
#
loop_
_entity_poly.entity_id
_entity_poly.type
_entity_poly.pdbx_seq_one_letter_code
_entity_poly.pdbx_strand_id
1 'polypeptide(L)'
;MNTFSFTQSEHTRLELLQFIQNSLKPEIWQQNTQAVNHLKQLTQHHSLFKHPILDQLHQCQFSLDQLKFIHINYFTAIVKNFTDALSMVIYQAHKLEQNSNILEENRIASKIYARYLLSLNLIDELGFNTHQLEQSSAAKSHLVYFLKLMQQLGLDPLNQSETQIEAYALTEYIQKNMDSYAELLLILACTELQVIKFSEALRNNMAIYNSIYIEGYYACHGLADQDASTLANDDNHQDDIWTLLAQCYSPENQQHLLQVQSEYLVLWNNFWSKMKVCTATI
;
A
#
# COMPACT_ATOMS: atom_id res chain seq x y z
N MET A 1 -31.21 -23.83 3.88
CA MET A 1 -29.77 -23.88 3.57
C MET A 1 -29.28 -22.45 3.61
N ASN A 2 -28.42 -22.10 4.57
CA ASN A 2 -27.81 -20.77 4.59
C ASN A 2 -26.81 -20.70 3.44
N THR A 3 -27.19 -20.00 2.38
CA THR A 3 -26.25 -19.48 1.38
C THR A 3 -25.44 -18.39 2.06
N PHE A 4 -24.40 -18.78 2.81
CA PHE A 4 -23.36 -17.86 3.22
C PHE A 4 -22.60 -17.47 1.96
N SER A 5 -23.02 -16.35 1.39
CA SER A 5 -22.29 -15.62 0.37
C SER A 5 -20.98 -15.14 0.99
N PHE A 6 -19.84 -15.48 0.39
CA PHE A 6 -18.53 -14.92 0.74
C PHE A 6 -18.45 -13.49 0.17
N THR A 7 -19.34 -12.63 0.64
CA THR A 7 -19.40 -11.21 0.29
C THR A 7 -19.23 -10.45 1.58
N GLN A 8 -18.22 -9.59 1.63
CA GLN A 8 -18.02 -8.61 2.68
C GLN A 8 -19.39 -8.00 3.05
N SER A 9 -19.96 -8.41 4.17
CA SER A 9 -20.96 -7.54 4.78
C SER A 9 -20.16 -6.39 5.38
N GLU A 10 -20.59 -5.14 5.20
CA GLU A 10 -20.05 -4.01 5.99
C GLU A 10 -20.03 -4.36 7.49
N HIS A 11 -20.98 -5.21 7.92
CA HIS A 11 -21.02 -5.81 9.25
C HIS A 11 -19.76 -6.61 9.62
N THR A 12 -19.16 -7.37 8.70
CA THR A 12 -17.95 -8.15 8.98
C THR A 12 -16.74 -7.24 9.16
N ARG A 13 -16.52 -6.26 8.27
CA ARG A 13 -15.41 -5.30 8.44
C ARG A 13 -15.57 -4.51 9.75
N LEU A 14 -16.78 -4.04 10.03
CA LEU A 14 -17.09 -3.34 11.27
C LEU A 14 -16.86 -4.24 12.50
N GLU A 15 -17.28 -5.51 12.46
CA GLU A 15 -17.02 -6.49 13.52
C GLU A 15 -15.52 -6.66 13.77
N LEU A 16 -14.72 -6.77 12.70
CA LEU A 16 -13.27 -6.92 12.82
C LEU A 16 -12.64 -5.70 13.49
N LEU A 17 -12.98 -4.50 13.02
CA LEU A 17 -12.48 -3.25 13.57
C LEU A 17 -12.89 -3.07 15.04
N GLN A 18 -14.12 -3.41 15.39
CA GLN A 18 -14.61 -3.38 16.77
C GLN A 18 -13.84 -4.36 17.66
N PHE A 19 -13.60 -5.60 17.19
CA PHE A 19 -12.78 -6.54 17.95
C PHE A 19 -11.36 -6.00 18.14
N ILE A 20 -10.73 -5.50 17.07
CA ILE A 20 -9.35 -4.98 17.12
C ILE A 20 -9.25 -3.85 18.15
N GLN A 21 -10.17 -2.89 18.12
CA GLN A 21 -10.24 -1.81 19.11
C GLN A 21 -10.45 -2.34 20.54
N ASN A 22 -11.41 -3.23 20.73
CA ASN A 22 -11.78 -3.78 22.04
C ASN A 22 -10.79 -4.83 22.57
N SER A 23 -9.82 -5.25 21.75
CA SER A 23 -8.75 -6.16 22.18
C SER A 23 -7.75 -5.48 23.13
N LEU A 24 -7.78 -4.15 23.23
CA LEU A 24 -7.01 -3.34 24.18
C LEU A 24 -7.95 -2.67 25.20
N LYS A 25 -7.37 -2.23 26.33
CA LYS A 25 -8.08 -1.31 27.24
C LYS A 25 -8.35 0.03 26.53
N PRO A 26 -9.50 0.69 26.77
CA PRO A 26 -9.85 1.95 26.10
C PRO A 26 -8.77 3.03 26.19
N GLU A 27 -8.09 3.15 27.32
CA GLU A 27 -7.05 4.16 27.54
C GLU A 27 -5.81 3.87 26.69
N ILE A 28 -5.42 2.59 26.56
CA ILE A 28 -4.29 2.18 25.73
C ILE A 28 -4.63 2.35 24.25
N TRP A 29 -5.85 1.95 23.84
CA TRP A 29 -6.31 2.17 22.47
C TRP A 29 -6.27 3.65 22.10
N GLN A 30 -6.75 4.53 22.97
CA GLN A 30 -6.72 5.97 22.74
C GLN A 30 -5.29 6.51 22.61
N GLN A 31 -4.38 6.12 23.52
CA GLN A 31 -2.98 6.52 23.48
C GLN A 31 -2.29 6.04 22.20
N ASN A 32 -2.46 4.76 21.85
CA ASN A 32 -1.90 4.17 20.65
C ASN A 32 -2.43 4.85 19.39
N THR A 33 -3.74 5.10 19.31
CA THR A 33 -4.37 5.78 18.19
C THR A 33 -3.85 7.22 18.04
N GLN A 34 -3.63 7.94 19.14
CA GLN A 34 -3.03 9.28 19.09
C GLN A 34 -1.60 9.24 18.53
N ALA A 35 -0.78 8.29 18.98
CA ALA A 35 0.59 8.14 18.49
C ALA A 35 0.64 7.72 17.01
N VAL A 36 -0.22 6.79 16.59
CA VAL A 36 -0.33 6.37 15.19
C VAL A 36 -0.88 7.48 14.31
N ASN A 37 -1.83 8.28 14.78
CA ASN A 37 -2.31 9.46 14.07
C ASN A 37 -1.21 10.51 13.88
N HIS A 38 -0.31 10.65 14.87
CA HIS A 38 0.87 11.50 14.70
C HIS A 38 1.79 10.98 13.58
N LEU A 39 2.04 9.66 13.52
CA LEU A 39 2.77 9.05 12.39
C LEU A 39 2.05 9.31 11.06
N LYS A 40 0.73 9.06 10.97
CA LYS A 40 -0.07 9.33 9.75
C LYS A 40 0.06 10.78 9.29
N GLN A 41 -0.02 11.73 10.23
CA GLN A 41 0.17 13.16 9.95
C GLN A 41 1.59 13.47 9.46
N LEU A 42 2.63 12.92 10.10
CA LEU A 42 4.01 13.11 9.67
C LEU A 42 4.24 12.58 8.24
N THR A 43 3.68 11.40 7.91
CA THR A 43 3.71 10.87 6.55
C THR A 43 3.08 11.87 5.59
N GLN A 44 1.84 12.29 5.81
CA GLN A 44 1.10 13.20 4.93
C GLN A 44 1.81 14.55 4.69
N HIS A 45 2.58 15.03 5.67
CA HIS A 45 3.29 16.32 5.58
C HIS A 45 4.74 16.19 5.09
N HIS A 46 5.23 14.98 4.83
CA HIS A 46 6.59 14.74 4.35
C HIS A 46 6.83 15.40 2.98
N SER A 47 8.08 15.82 2.72
CA SER A 47 8.46 16.54 1.47
C SER A 47 8.19 15.75 0.21
N LEU A 48 8.17 14.42 0.31
CA LEU A 48 7.79 13.49 -0.75
C LEU A 48 6.45 13.86 -1.42
N PHE A 49 5.43 14.19 -0.63
CA PHE A 49 4.09 14.51 -1.14
C PHE A 49 3.95 15.94 -1.65
N LYS A 50 5.06 16.70 -1.65
CA LYS A 50 5.22 18.01 -2.29
C LYS A 50 6.42 17.98 -3.25
N HIS A 51 6.82 16.78 -3.70
CA HIS A 51 8.01 16.63 -4.52
C HIS A 51 7.77 17.28 -5.90
N PRO A 52 8.73 18.06 -6.44
CA PRO A 52 8.52 18.79 -7.70
C PRO A 52 8.16 17.93 -8.92
N ILE A 53 8.48 16.63 -8.90
CA ILE A 53 8.08 15.73 -9.99
C ILE A 53 6.55 15.56 -10.03
N LEU A 54 5.88 15.66 -8.88
CA LEU A 54 4.44 15.49 -8.77
C LEU A 54 3.73 16.61 -9.50
N ASP A 55 4.20 17.85 -9.38
CA ASP A 55 3.69 18.99 -10.16
C ASP A 55 3.83 18.77 -11.67
N GLN A 56 4.98 18.24 -12.12
CA GLN A 56 5.22 17.92 -13.53
C GLN A 56 4.31 16.80 -14.02
N LEU A 57 4.06 15.79 -13.18
CA LEU A 57 3.15 14.68 -13.50
C LEU A 57 1.71 15.22 -13.59
N HIS A 58 1.27 16.06 -12.65
CA HIS A 58 -0.08 16.65 -12.69
C HIS A 58 -0.29 17.54 -13.92
N GLN A 59 0.77 18.20 -14.40
CA GLN A 59 0.75 19.01 -15.62
C GLN A 59 0.93 18.18 -16.90
N CYS A 60 1.05 16.85 -16.76
CA CYS A 60 1.28 15.88 -17.81
C CYS A 60 2.43 16.22 -18.78
N GLN A 61 3.58 16.60 -18.21
CA GLN A 61 4.74 17.11 -18.98
C GLN A 61 5.71 16.01 -19.44
N PHE A 62 5.42 14.74 -19.19
CA PHE A 62 6.35 13.64 -19.47
C PHE A 62 6.10 13.03 -20.85
N SER A 63 7.19 12.74 -21.56
CA SER A 63 7.17 11.95 -22.80
C SER A 63 6.81 10.48 -22.51
N LEU A 64 6.38 9.73 -23.53
CA LEU A 64 6.08 8.31 -23.35
C LEU A 64 7.32 7.51 -22.93
N ASP A 65 8.51 7.84 -23.44
CA ASP A 65 9.75 7.14 -23.07
C ASP A 65 10.17 7.46 -21.62
N GLN A 66 9.97 8.70 -21.18
CA GLN A 66 10.16 9.07 -19.77
C GLN A 66 9.19 8.31 -18.85
N LEU A 67 7.93 8.16 -19.26
CA LEU A 67 6.95 7.38 -18.50
C LEU A 67 7.33 5.90 -18.47
N LYS A 68 7.76 5.32 -19.59
CA LYS A 68 8.27 3.94 -19.63
C LYS A 68 9.42 3.72 -18.64
N PHE A 69 10.37 4.66 -18.60
CA PHE A 69 11.47 4.63 -17.64
C PHE A 69 10.98 4.68 -16.18
N ILE A 70 9.98 5.50 -15.87
CA ILE A 70 9.36 5.51 -14.55
C ILE A 70 8.71 4.16 -14.24
N HIS A 71 7.98 3.56 -15.17
CA HIS A 71 7.23 2.32 -14.94
C HIS A 71 8.14 1.11 -14.66
N ILE A 72 9.25 0.94 -15.39
CA ILE A 72 10.19 -0.17 -15.13
C ILE A 72 10.86 -0.04 -13.75
N ASN A 73 11.12 1.20 -13.32
CA ASN A 73 11.67 1.49 -11.99
C ASN A 73 10.62 1.29 -10.89
N TYR A 74 9.39 1.74 -11.12
CA TYR A 74 8.27 1.59 -10.19
C TYR A 74 7.87 0.11 -10.00
N PHE A 75 7.93 -0.68 -11.07
CA PHE A 75 7.76 -2.12 -11.02
C PHE A 75 8.70 -2.78 -10.01
N THR A 76 9.99 -2.42 -10.10
CA THR A 76 11.02 -2.94 -9.19
C THR A 76 10.82 -2.40 -7.78
N ALA A 77 10.57 -1.10 -7.63
CA ALA A 77 10.47 -0.44 -6.34
C ALA A 77 9.37 -1.02 -5.44
N ILE A 78 8.17 -1.28 -6.00
CA ILE A 78 7.04 -1.70 -5.18
C ILE A 78 6.11 -2.72 -5.80
N VAL A 79 5.70 -2.55 -7.07
CA VAL A 79 4.57 -3.32 -7.64
C VAL A 79 4.83 -4.82 -7.58
N LYS A 80 6.06 -5.25 -7.87
CA LYS A 80 6.46 -6.65 -7.81
C LYS A 80 6.43 -7.24 -6.39
N ASN A 81 6.70 -6.42 -5.37
CA ASN A 81 6.96 -6.87 -4.00
C ASN A 81 5.78 -6.62 -3.05
N PHE A 82 4.76 -5.88 -3.48
CA PHE A 82 3.68 -5.43 -2.61
C PHE A 82 2.88 -6.59 -2.01
N THR A 83 2.45 -7.55 -2.84
CA THR A 83 1.72 -8.75 -2.38
C THR A 83 2.57 -9.66 -1.50
N ASP A 84 3.89 -9.68 -1.69
CA ASP A 84 4.81 -10.43 -0.83
C ASP A 84 4.86 -9.80 0.56
N ALA A 85 5.00 -8.48 0.64
CA ALA A 85 4.95 -7.73 1.88
C ALA A 85 3.59 -7.89 2.61
N LEU A 86 2.47 -7.82 1.88
CA LEU A 86 1.14 -8.12 2.44
C LEU A 86 1.04 -9.54 3.00
N SER A 87 1.52 -10.53 2.25
CA SER A 87 1.53 -11.93 2.69
C SER A 87 2.39 -12.13 3.95
N MET A 88 3.54 -11.45 4.02
CA MET A 88 4.41 -11.50 5.18
C MET A 88 3.77 -10.84 6.41
N VAL A 89 3.12 -9.69 6.28
CA VAL A 89 2.46 -9.06 7.44
C VAL A 89 1.29 -9.92 7.98
N ILE A 90 0.55 -10.60 7.10
CA ILE A 90 -0.48 -11.59 7.48
C ILE A 90 0.14 -12.73 8.30
N TYR A 91 1.27 -13.26 7.84
CA TYR A 91 1.99 -14.29 8.59
C TYR A 91 2.42 -13.75 9.96
N GLN A 92 3.11 -12.61 9.99
CA GLN A 92 3.68 -11.94 11.16
C GLN A 92 2.63 -11.53 12.22
N ALA A 93 1.33 -11.50 11.89
CA ALA A 93 0.25 -11.29 12.85
C ALA A 93 0.28 -12.29 14.03
N HIS A 94 0.99 -13.44 13.90
CA HIS A 94 1.23 -14.34 15.02
C HIS A 94 1.95 -13.68 16.21
N LYS A 95 2.69 -12.57 15.98
CA LYS A 95 3.36 -11.80 17.05
C LYS A 95 2.40 -11.13 18.02
N LEU A 96 1.13 -10.92 17.62
CA LEU A 96 0.10 -10.35 18.50
C LEU A 96 -0.16 -11.20 19.75
N GLU A 97 0.12 -12.50 19.68
CA GLU A 97 0.00 -13.41 20.83
C GLU A 97 0.90 -13.02 22.01
N GLN A 98 2.01 -12.33 21.72
CA GLN A 98 2.99 -11.90 22.72
C GLN A 98 2.88 -10.41 23.06
N ASN A 99 1.89 -9.71 22.50
CA ASN A 99 1.73 -8.28 22.76
C ASN A 99 1.08 -8.05 24.14
N SER A 100 1.84 -7.44 25.05
CA SER A 100 1.40 -7.18 26.42
C SER A 100 0.25 -6.18 26.53
N ASN A 101 0.05 -5.32 25.53
CA ASN A 101 -1.01 -4.30 25.50
C ASN A 101 -2.38 -4.90 25.17
N ILE A 102 -2.40 -6.07 24.52
CA ILE A 102 -3.64 -6.80 24.21
C ILE A 102 -4.08 -7.58 25.45
N LEU A 103 -5.37 -7.50 25.76
CA LEU A 103 -6.03 -8.25 26.83
C LEU A 103 -5.77 -9.75 26.66
N GLU A 104 -5.42 -10.43 27.76
CA GLU A 104 -4.90 -11.81 27.73
C GLU A 104 -5.85 -12.77 27.02
N GLU A 105 -7.15 -12.66 27.30
CA GLU A 105 -8.22 -13.44 26.69
C GLU A 105 -8.35 -13.24 25.17
N ASN A 106 -7.87 -12.11 24.64
CA ASN A 106 -7.99 -11.74 23.24
C ASN A 106 -6.73 -12.04 22.41
N ARG A 107 -5.56 -12.22 23.03
CA ARG A 107 -4.26 -12.33 22.33
C ARG A 107 -4.21 -13.38 21.23
N ILE A 108 -4.73 -14.58 21.48
CA ILE A 108 -4.73 -15.68 20.49
C ILE A 108 -5.70 -15.34 19.35
N ALA A 109 -6.86 -14.78 19.66
CA ALA A 109 -7.86 -14.40 18.65
C ALA A 109 -7.39 -13.21 17.80
N SER A 110 -6.66 -12.24 18.36
CA SER A 110 -6.19 -11.04 17.67
C SER A 110 -5.46 -11.32 16.35
N LYS A 111 -4.66 -12.39 16.27
CA LYS A 111 -4.01 -12.76 15.00
C LYS A 111 -5.00 -13.14 13.91
N ILE A 112 -6.13 -13.77 14.26
CA ILE A 112 -7.15 -14.19 13.28
C ILE A 112 -7.88 -12.97 12.75
N TYR A 113 -8.25 -12.05 13.63
CA TYR A 113 -8.90 -10.80 13.26
C TYR A 113 -7.99 -9.93 12.37
N ALA A 114 -6.71 -9.79 12.75
CA ALA A 114 -5.73 -9.10 11.93
C ALA A 114 -5.52 -9.77 10.56
N ARG A 115 -5.36 -11.10 10.54
CA ARG A 115 -5.21 -11.85 9.29
C ARG A 115 -6.42 -11.73 8.39
N TYR A 116 -7.62 -11.79 8.94
CA TYR A 116 -8.83 -11.64 8.15
C TYR A 116 -8.87 -10.26 7.50
N LEU A 117 -8.64 -9.20 8.27
CA LEU A 117 -8.66 -7.83 7.77
C LEU A 117 -7.60 -7.63 6.66
N LEU A 118 -6.35 -8.02 6.91
CA LEU A 118 -5.28 -7.95 5.91
C LEU A 118 -5.52 -8.87 4.70
N SER A 119 -6.22 -10.00 4.89
CA SER A 119 -6.58 -10.88 3.79
C SER A 119 -7.60 -10.24 2.86
N LEU A 120 -8.47 -9.35 3.36
CA LEU A 120 -9.36 -8.57 2.49
C LEU A 120 -8.55 -7.68 1.55
N ASN A 121 -7.50 -7.02 2.05
CA ASN A 121 -6.59 -6.24 1.22
C ASN A 121 -5.84 -7.15 0.23
N LEU A 122 -5.32 -8.29 0.69
CA LEU A 122 -4.58 -9.21 -0.17
C LEU A 122 -5.46 -9.79 -1.29
N ILE A 123 -6.70 -10.21 -1.01
CA ILE A 123 -7.55 -10.79 -2.07
C ILE A 123 -7.95 -9.75 -3.11
N ASP A 124 -8.11 -8.48 -2.73
CA ASP A 124 -8.31 -7.38 -3.69
C ASP A 124 -7.10 -7.25 -4.63
N GLU A 125 -5.89 -7.17 -4.05
CA GLU A 125 -4.63 -7.14 -4.81
C GLU A 125 -4.44 -8.36 -5.74
N LEU A 126 -5.01 -9.52 -5.35
CA LEU A 126 -5.00 -10.77 -6.12
C LEU A 126 -6.13 -10.85 -7.17
N GLY A 127 -6.95 -9.80 -7.33
CA GLY A 127 -7.97 -9.70 -8.37
C GLY A 127 -9.32 -10.33 -8.00
N PHE A 128 -9.60 -10.45 -6.70
CA PHE A 128 -10.90 -10.89 -6.19
C PHE A 128 -11.89 -9.73 -6.21
N ASN A 129 -13.04 -9.93 -6.84
CA ASN A 129 -14.09 -8.91 -6.89
C ASN A 129 -15.14 -9.21 -5.81
N THR A 130 -15.16 -8.41 -4.75
CA THR A 130 -16.03 -8.59 -3.59
C THR A 130 -17.51 -8.28 -3.86
N HIS A 131 -17.80 -7.58 -4.96
CA HIS A 131 -19.17 -7.25 -5.39
C HIS A 131 -19.75 -8.29 -6.36
N GLN A 132 -18.92 -8.88 -7.22
CA GLN A 132 -19.30 -9.80 -8.29
C GLN A 132 -18.30 -10.96 -8.35
N LEU A 133 -18.53 -11.97 -7.51
CA LEU A 133 -17.59 -13.08 -7.30
C LEU A 133 -17.18 -13.80 -8.59
N GLU A 134 -18.12 -13.98 -9.52
CA GLU A 134 -17.90 -14.58 -10.83
C GLU A 134 -16.93 -13.79 -11.72
N GLN A 135 -16.68 -12.52 -11.40
CA GLN A 135 -15.69 -11.69 -12.07
C GLN A 135 -14.30 -11.76 -11.46
N SER A 136 -14.14 -12.45 -10.33
CA SER A 136 -12.84 -12.66 -9.69
C SER A 136 -11.91 -13.46 -10.59
N SER A 137 -10.65 -13.04 -10.68
CA SER A 137 -9.65 -13.75 -11.47
C SER A 137 -8.24 -13.32 -11.09
N ALA A 138 -7.33 -14.27 -10.93
CA ALA A 138 -5.90 -13.97 -10.74
C ALA A 138 -5.31 -13.15 -11.91
N ALA A 139 -5.90 -13.25 -13.12
CA ALA A 139 -5.50 -12.46 -14.28
C ALA A 139 -5.90 -10.97 -14.18
N LYS A 140 -6.68 -10.61 -13.16
CA LYS A 140 -7.09 -9.26 -12.77
C LYS A 140 -6.39 -8.76 -11.51
N SER A 141 -5.39 -9.48 -11.01
CA SER A 141 -4.54 -8.99 -9.92
C SER A 141 -3.77 -7.74 -10.35
N HIS A 142 -3.47 -6.87 -9.39
CA HIS A 142 -2.82 -5.58 -9.65
C HIS A 142 -1.45 -5.78 -10.31
N LEU A 143 -0.66 -6.76 -9.83
CA LEU A 143 0.60 -7.14 -10.46
C LEU A 143 0.41 -7.60 -11.91
N VAL A 144 -0.56 -8.48 -12.19
CA VAL A 144 -0.78 -8.96 -13.57
C VAL A 144 -1.27 -7.84 -14.48
N TYR A 145 -2.09 -6.92 -13.99
CA TYR A 145 -2.47 -5.73 -14.74
C TYR A 145 -1.27 -4.82 -15.04
N PHE A 146 -0.37 -4.63 -14.07
CA PHE A 146 0.84 -3.85 -14.30
C PHE A 146 1.76 -4.52 -15.33
N LEU A 147 1.91 -5.85 -15.29
CA LEU A 147 2.67 -6.60 -16.29
C LEU A 147 2.07 -6.47 -17.70
N LYS A 148 0.74 -6.47 -17.83
CA LYS A 148 0.06 -6.20 -19.10
C LYS A 148 0.33 -4.78 -19.59
N LEU A 149 0.29 -3.78 -18.70
CA LEU A 149 0.67 -2.41 -19.02
C LEU A 149 2.12 -2.33 -19.52
N MET A 150 3.07 -2.97 -18.84
CA MET A 150 4.47 -3.03 -19.28
C MET A 150 4.59 -3.65 -20.67
N GLN A 151 3.87 -4.74 -20.94
CA GLN A 151 3.82 -5.37 -22.26
C GLN A 151 3.29 -4.41 -23.33
N GLN A 152 2.19 -3.69 -23.05
CA GLN A 152 1.63 -2.68 -23.96
C GLN A 152 2.61 -1.54 -24.26
N LEU A 153 3.47 -1.21 -23.29
CA LEU A 153 4.54 -0.23 -23.43
C LEU A 153 5.80 -0.77 -24.12
N GLY A 154 5.84 -2.07 -24.43
CA GLY A 154 7.02 -2.72 -25.00
C GLY A 154 8.18 -2.86 -24.01
N LEU A 155 7.88 -2.94 -22.71
CA LEU A 155 8.86 -3.13 -21.64
C LEU A 155 8.92 -4.61 -21.25
N ASP A 156 10.14 -5.11 -21.07
CA ASP A 156 10.39 -6.44 -20.50
C ASP A 156 10.67 -6.31 -19.00
N PRO A 157 9.79 -6.82 -18.10
CA PRO A 157 10.00 -6.76 -16.65
C PRO A 157 11.22 -7.55 -16.16
N LEU A 158 11.76 -8.46 -16.97
CA LEU A 158 12.98 -9.21 -16.66
C LEU A 158 14.24 -8.47 -17.11
N ASN A 159 14.12 -7.49 -18.01
CA ASN A 159 15.22 -6.65 -18.41
C ASN A 159 15.37 -5.46 -17.46
N GLN A 160 16.33 -5.58 -16.54
CA GLN A 160 16.60 -4.56 -15.51
C GLN A 160 17.79 -3.65 -15.85
N SER A 161 18.24 -3.60 -17.12
CA SER A 161 19.43 -2.85 -17.51
C SER A 161 19.34 -1.34 -17.20
N GLU A 162 18.12 -0.79 -17.19
CA GLU A 162 17.85 0.63 -16.94
C GLU A 162 17.27 0.90 -15.54
N THR A 163 17.11 -0.13 -14.73
CA THR A 163 16.59 -0.01 -13.36
C THR A 163 17.63 0.68 -12.47
N GLN A 164 17.20 1.71 -11.76
CA GLN A 164 18.03 2.56 -10.91
C GLN A 164 18.19 1.96 -9.52
N ILE A 165 19.32 2.27 -8.88
CA ILE A 165 19.65 1.79 -7.53
C ILE A 165 18.59 2.20 -6.49
N GLU A 166 17.93 3.34 -6.68
CA GLU A 166 16.88 3.84 -5.80
C GLU A 166 15.63 2.94 -5.79
N ALA A 167 15.34 2.26 -6.92
CA ALA A 167 14.26 1.28 -6.97
C ALA A 167 14.62 0.02 -6.16
N TYR A 168 15.87 -0.45 -6.26
CA TYR A 168 16.35 -1.59 -5.47
C TYR A 168 16.42 -1.26 -3.98
N ALA A 169 16.84 -0.05 -3.62
CA ALA A 169 16.92 0.38 -2.22
C ALA A 169 15.56 0.28 -1.51
N LEU A 170 14.46 0.61 -2.19
CA LEU A 170 13.10 0.41 -1.67
C LEU A 170 12.78 -1.08 -1.47
N THR A 171 13.10 -1.92 -2.45
CA THR A 171 12.90 -3.38 -2.35
C THR A 171 13.67 -3.98 -1.19
N GLU A 172 14.96 -3.66 -1.07
CA GLU A 172 15.85 -4.15 -0.02
C GLU A 172 15.35 -3.70 1.36
N TYR A 173 14.86 -2.47 1.47
CA TYR A 173 14.30 -1.96 2.72
C TYR A 173 13.04 -2.73 3.12
N ILE A 174 12.11 -2.99 2.20
CA ILE A 174 10.92 -3.81 2.47
C ILE A 174 11.34 -5.23 2.91
N GLN A 175 12.27 -5.85 2.18
CA GLN A 175 12.77 -7.20 2.48
C GLN A 175 13.39 -7.30 3.87
N LYS A 176 14.20 -6.31 4.26
CA LYS A 176 14.82 -6.26 5.59
C LYS A 176 13.79 -6.23 6.73
N ASN A 177 12.60 -5.69 6.47
CA ASN A 177 11.54 -5.53 7.47
C ASN A 177 10.44 -6.62 7.38
N MET A 178 10.59 -7.63 6.51
CA MET A 178 9.58 -8.69 6.34
C MET A 178 9.28 -9.47 7.63
N ASP A 179 10.27 -9.56 8.52
CA ASP A 179 10.15 -10.26 9.80
C ASP A 179 9.57 -9.38 10.91
N SER A 180 9.12 -8.15 10.67
CA SER A 180 8.58 -7.27 11.73
C SER A 180 7.14 -6.86 11.44
N TYR A 181 6.21 -7.23 12.34
CA TYR A 181 4.79 -6.93 12.15
C TYR A 181 4.53 -5.41 12.14
N ALA A 182 5.01 -4.68 13.14
CA ALA A 182 4.75 -3.25 13.26
C ALA A 182 5.49 -2.41 12.19
N GLU A 183 6.74 -2.76 11.87
CA GLU A 183 7.52 -2.04 10.85
C GLU A 183 6.93 -2.27 9.46
N LEU A 184 6.55 -3.51 9.14
CA LEU A 184 5.96 -3.84 7.85
C LEU A 184 4.58 -3.20 7.69
N LEU A 185 3.74 -3.16 8.73
CA LEU A 185 2.50 -2.37 8.71
C LEU A 185 2.78 -0.89 8.41
N LEU A 186 3.75 -0.28 9.08
CA LEU A 186 4.10 1.13 8.86
C LEU A 186 4.62 1.39 7.44
N ILE A 187 5.44 0.48 6.91
CA ILE A 187 5.96 0.53 5.54
C ILE A 187 4.81 0.43 4.53
N LEU A 188 3.89 -0.51 4.71
CA LEU A 188 2.71 -0.65 3.85
C LEU A 188 1.81 0.58 3.93
N ALA A 189 1.56 1.13 5.12
CA ALA A 189 0.75 2.34 5.28
C ALA A 189 1.35 3.56 4.56
N CYS A 190 2.68 3.73 4.63
CA CYS A 190 3.38 4.78 3.88
C CYS A 190 3.32 4.53 2.36
N THR A 191 3.40 3.25 1.95
CA THR A 191 3.31 2.84 0.55
C THR A 191 1.94 3.13 -0.04
N GLU A 192 0.85 2.81 0.66
CA GLU A 192 -0.51 3.08 0.20
C GLU A 192 -0.71 4.56 -0.10
N LEU A 193 -0.29 5.44 0.82
CA LEU A 193 -0.41 6.89 0.59
C LEU A 193 0.40 7.35 -0.63
N GLN A 194 1.58 6.79 -0.83
CA GLN A 194 2.41 7.03 -2.01
C GLN A 194 1.71 6.59 -3.29
N VAL A 195 1.19 5.36 -3.32
CA VAL A 195 0.50 4.79 -4.48
C VAL A 195 -0.69 5.66 -4.84
N ILE A 196 -1.53 6.03 -3.86
CA ILE A 196 -2.70 6.91 -4.08
C ILE A 196 -2.27 8.23 -4.74
N LYS A 197 -1.25 8.91 -4.19
CA LYS A 197 -0.85 10.24 -4.69
C LYS A 197 -0.19 10.22 -6.05
N PHE A 198 0.66 9.23 -6.34
CA PHE A 198 1.42 9.21 -7.59
C PHE A 198 0.69 8.46 -8.72
N SER A 199 -0.17 7.49 -8.42
CA SER A 199 -0.86 6.69 -9.45
C SER A 199 -1.89 7.48 -10.22
N GLU A 200 -2.64 8.38 -9.57
CA GLU A 200 -3.55 9.30 -10.25
C GLU A 200 -2.79 10.19 -11.26
N ALA A 201 -1.67 10.77 -10.82
CA ALA A 201 -0.85 11.63 -11.65
C ALA A 201 -0.25 10.88 -12.86
N LEU A 202 0.25 9.66 -12.63
CA LEU A 202 0.78 8.80 -13.69
C LEU A 202 -0.31 8.38 -14.67
N ARG A 203 -1.50 7.98 -14.18
CA ARG A 203 -2.65 7.65 -15.03
C ARG A 203 -2.98 8.79 -15.99
N ASN A 204 -3.03 10.02 -15.49
CA ASN A 204 -3.36 11.19 -16.30
C ASN A 204 -2.31 11.46 -17.40
N ASN A 205 -1.02 11.17 -17.14
CA ASN A 205 0.01 11.21 -18.18
C ASN A 205 -0.21 10.12 -19.24
N MET A 206 -0.44 8.88 -18.80
CA MET A 206 -0.62 7.74 -19.70
C MET A 206 -1.83 7.92 -20.63
N ALA A 207 -2.91 8.52 -20.13
CA ALA A 207 -4.14 8.80 -20.87
C ALA A 207 -3.92 9.66 -22.13
N ILE A 208 -2.91 10.54 -22.13
CA ILE A 208 -2.60 11.41 -23.28
C ILE A 208 -2.14 10.59 -24.49
N TYR A 209 -1.42 9.50 -24.24
CA TYR A 209 -0.81 8.71 -25.30
C TYR A 209 -1.77 7.66 -25.86
N ASN A 210 -2.49 6.96 -25.00
CA ASN A 210 -3.47 5.96 -25.41
C ASN A 210 -4.41 5.61 -24.24
N SER A 211 -5.71 5.53 -24.50
CA SER A 211 -6.70 5.12 -23.50
C SER A 211 -6.50 3.69 -23.00
N ILE A 212 -5.87 2.81 -23.79
CA ILE A 212 -5.61 1.43 -23.36
C ILE A 212 -4.67 1.38 -22.14
N TYR A 213 -3.78 2.37 -21.98
CA TYR A 213 -2.80 2.39 -20.89
C TYR A 213 -3.42 2.71 -19.53
N ILE A 214 -4.65 3.22 -19.49
CA ILE A 214 -5.35 3.53 -18.23
C ILE A 214 -6.35 2.44 -17.83
N GLU A 215 -6.41 1.34 -18.57
CA GLU A 215 -7.16 0.15 -18.22
C GLU A 215 -6.38 -0.74 -17.23
N GLY A 216 -7.08 -1.64 -16.53
CA GLY A 216 -6.43 -2.55 -15.58
C GLY A 216 -5.86 -1.80 -14.37
N TYR A 217 -4.53 -1.67 -14.29
CA TYR A 217 -3.83 -1.20 -13.08
C TYR A 217 -4.28 0.18 -12.64
N TYR A 218 -4.36 1.13 -13.58
CA TYR A 218 -4.81 2.49 -13.30
C TYR A 218 -6.34 2.62 -13.17
N ALA A 219 -7.10 1.61 -13.57
CA ALA A 219 -8.53 1.56 -13.25
C ALA A 219 -8.76 1.19 -11.77
N CYS A 220 -7.82 0.46 -11.15
CA CYS A 220 -7.85 0.14 -9.72
C CYS A 220 -7.29 1.29 -8.85
N HIS A 221 -6.15 1.88 -9.23
CA HIS A 221 -5.39 2.82 -8.37
C HIS A 221 -5.40 4.30 -8.82
N GLY A 222 -6.11 4.64 -9.90
CA GLY A 222 -5.96 5.94 -10.56
C GLY A 222 -7.12 6.92 -10.42
N LEU A 223 -8.10 6.60 -9.59
CA LEU A 223 -9.21 7.50 -9.24
C LEU A 223 -9.29 7.57 -7.71
N ALA A 224 -8.75 8.65 -7.13
CA ALA A 224 -9.06 9.01 -5.75
C ALA A 224 -10.40 9.75 -5.76
N ASP A 225 -11.48 9.08 -5.34
CA ASP A 225 -12.83 9.63 -5.43
C ASP A 225 -12.98 10.83 -4.49
N GLN A 226 -13.16 12.05 -5.03
CA GLN A 226 -13.47 13.24 -4.22
C GLN A 226 -14.94 13.28 -3.77
N ASP A 227 -15.82 12.47 -4.39
CA ASP A 227 -17.23 12.36 -4.08
C ASP A 227 -17.57 10.92 -3.65
N ALA A 228 -17.68 10.73 -2.34
CA ALA A 228 -17.80 9.47 -1.60
C ALA A 228 -18.99 8.56 -1.99
N SER A 229 -18.98 7.97 -3.19
CA SER A 229 -19.92 6.91 -3.58
C SER A 229 -19.25 5.66 -4.13
N THR A 230 -17.99 5.74 -4.55
CA THR A 230 -17.13 4.58 -4.83
C THR A 230 -15.79 4.77 -4.12
N LEU A 231 -15.73 4.43 -2.83
CA LEU A 231 -14.46 4.37 -2.10
C LEU A 231 -13.45 3.58 -2.95
N ALA A 232 -12.33 4.21 -3.33
CA ALA A 232 -11.22 3.45 -3.89
C ALA A 232 -10.82 2.41 -2.84
N ASN A 233 -10.62 1.14 -3.25
CA ASN A 233 -10.28 0.06 -2.32
C ASN A 233 -9.03 0.41 -1.48
N ASP A 234 -8.10 1.21 -2.04
CA ASP A 234 -6.88 1.71 -1.40
C ASP A 234 -7.13 2.58 -0.14
N ASP A 235 -8.20 3.41 -0.10
CA ASP A 235 -8.51 4.24 1.07
C ASP A 235 -8.90 3.36 2.26
N ASN A 236 -9.69 2.32 1.97
CA ASN A 236 -10.08 1.30 2.93
C ASN A 236 -8.88 0.46 3.39
N HIS A 237 -7.96 0.11 2.49
CA HIS A 237 -6.76 -0.65 2.83
C HIS A 237 -5.84 0.10 3.79
N GLN A 238 -5.62 1.40 3.52
CA GLN A 238 -4.77 2.24 4.36
C GLN A 238 -5.29 2.33 5.80
N ASP A 239 -6.58 2.56 5.99
CA ASP A 239 -7.16 2.71 7.33
C ASP A 239 -7.16 1.40 8.13
N ASP A 240 -7.28 0.26 7.45
CA ASP A 240 -7.12 -1.06 8.08
C ASP A 240 -5.70 -1.26 8.63
N ILE A 241 -4.69 -0.89 7.83
CA ILE A 241 -3.28 -1.00 8.21
C ILE A 241 -2.96 -0.08 9.40
N TRP A 242 -3.44 1.17 9.39
CA TRP A 242 -3.27 2.09 10.53
C TRP A 242 -3.95 1.58 11.80
N THR A 243 -5.15 1.00 11.68
CA THR A 243 -5.88 0.40 12.81
C THR A 243 -5.09 -0.75 13.43
N LEU A 244 -4.51 -1.62 12.61
CA LEU A 244 -3.67 -2.73 13.07
C LEU A 244 -2.36 -2.25 13.69
N LEU A 245 -1.77 -1.17 13.17
CA LEU A 245 -0.60 -0.55 13.78
C LEU A 245 -0.95 -0.02 15.18
N ALA A 246 -2.12 0.60 15.36
CA ALA A 246 -2.59 1.05 16.68
C ALA A 246 -2.81 -0.13 17.64
N GLN A 247 -3.32 -1.26 17.15
CA GLN A 247 -3.47 -2.47 17.96
C GLN A 247 -2.13 -2.99 18.50
N CYS A 248 -1.09 -3.01 17.65
CA CYS A 248 0.21 -3.54 18.05
C CYS A 248 1.19 -2.49 18.59
N TYR A 249 0.82 -1.20 18.58
CA TYR A 249 1.69 -0.12 19.01
C TYR A 249 2.12 -0.28 20.47
N SER A 250 3.37 0.08 20.73
CA SER A 250 3.96 0.16 22.07
C SER A 250 4.78 1.45 22.17
N PRO A 251 4.61 2.26 23.24
CA PRO A 251 5.36 3.50 23.42
C PRO A 251 6.88 3.32 23.40
N GLU A 252 7.36 2.16 23.85
CA GLU A 252 8.78 1.81 23.85
C GLU A 252 9.38 1.77 22.43
N ASN A 253 8.55 1.47 21.43
CA ASN A 253 8.96 1.40 20.03
C ASN A 253 8.78 2.73 19.28
N GLN A 254 8.31 3.81 19.93
CA GLN A 254 7.96 5.06 19.26
C GLN A 254 9.11 5.63 18.43
N GLN A 255 10.30 5.77 19.04
CA GLN A 255 11.46 6.34 18.37
C GLN A 255 11.91 5.47 17.19
N HIS A 256 11.84 4.14 17.36
CA HIS A 256 12.17 3.18 16.31
C HIS A 256 11.21 3.28 15.13
N LEU A 257 9.91 3.34 15.37
CA LEU A 257 8.90 3.50 14.30
C LEU A 257 9.05 4.85 13.58
N LEU A 258 9.35 5.94 14.30
CA LEU A 258 9.68 7.24 13.68
C LEU A 258 10.90 7.14 12.75
N GLN A 259 11.94 6.43 13.19
CA GLN A 259 13.12 6.18 12.36
C GLN A 259 12.76 5.37 11.11
N VAL A 260 12.01 4.27 11.27
CA VAL A 260 11.59 3.41 10.16
C VAL A 260 10.76 4.18 9.12
N GLN A 261 9.82 5.00 9.60
CA GLN A 261 9.03 5.90 8.74
C GLN A 261 9.93 6.89 8.00
N SER A 262 10.81 7.59 8.72
CA SER A 262 11.68 8.61 8.14
C SER A 262 12.61 8.03 7.08
N GLU A 263 13.24 6.90 7.38
CA GLU A 263 14.15 6.22 6.45
C GLU A 263 13.41 5.80 5.17
N TYR A 264 12.23 5.18 5.32
CA TYR A 264 11.46 4.72 4.17
C TYR A 264 10.94 5.87 3.28
N LEU A 265 10.46 6.96 3.89
CA LEU A 265 10.01 8.14 3.15
C LEU A 265 11.16 8.87 2.44
N VAL A 266 12.37 8.85 3.01
CA VAL A 266 13.58 9.36 2.34
C VAL A 266 13.93 8.51 1.12
N LEU A 267 13.84 7.18 1.21
CA LEU A 267 14.06 6.30 0.05
C LEU A 267 13.10 6.61 -1.09
N TRP A 268 11.82 6.80 -0.79
CA TRP A 268 10.83 7.21 -1.78
C TRP A 268 11.11 8.60 -2.37
N ASN A 269 11.51 9.56 -1.53
CA ASN A 269 11.88 10.89 -2.02
C ASN A 269 13.10 10.83 -2.96
N ASN A 270 14.08 9.98 -2.66
CA ASN A 270 15.25 9.76 -3.51
C ASN A 270 14.86 9.09 -4.84
N PHE A 271 13.99 8.08 -4.80
CA PHE A 271 13.43 7.45 -6.00
C PHE A 271 12.83 8.48 -6.94
N TRP A 272 11.93 9.34 -6.45
CA TRP A 272 11.30 10.37 -7.28
C TRP A 272 12.24 11.50 -7.70
N SER A 273 13.23 11.84 -6.88
CA SER A 273 14.30 12.75 -7.28
C SER A 273 15.07 12.18 -8.48
N LYS A 274 15.39 10.88 -8.43
CA LYS A 274 16.10 10.19 -9.50
C LYS A 274 15.27 10.12 -10.78
N MET A 275 13.98 9.76 -10.67
CA MET A 275 13.07 9.74 -11.81
C MET A 275 13.04 11.10 -12.49
N LYS A 276 12.87 12.19 -11.73
CA LYS A 276 12.86 13.55 -12.26
C LYS A 276 14.14 13.91 -13.04
N VAL A 277 15.31 13.57 -12.50
CA VAL A 277 16.60 13.88 -13.12
C VAL A 277 16.79 13.09 -14.42
N CYS A 278 16.55 11.79 -14.39
CA CYS A 278 16.79 10.94 -15.55
C CYS A 278 15.80 11.22 -16.67
N THR A 279 14.55 11.51 -16.35
CA THR A 279 13.56 11.89 -17.36
C THR A 279 13.90 13.23 -18.01
N ALA A 280 14.52 14.19 -17.31
CA ALA A 280 14.94 15.45 -17.93
C ALA A 280 16.03 15.27 -19.02
N THR A 281 16.69 14.11 -19.05
CA THR A 281 17.78 13.77 -19.98
C THR A 281 17.38 12.79 -21.09
N ILE A 282 16.16 12.26 -21.05
CA ILE A 282 15.55 11.37 -22.06
C ILE A 282 14.64 12.21 -22.95
#